data_AF-A0A4Y1ZVR7-F1
#
_entry.id   AF-A0A4Y1ZVR7-F1
#
_cell.length_a   1.000
_cell.length_b   1.000
_cell.length_c   1.000
_cell.angle_alpha   90.00
_cell.angle_beta   90.00
_cell.angle_gamma   90.00
#
_symmetry.space_group_name_H-M   'P 1'
#
loop_
_entity.id
_entity.type
_entity.pdbx_description
1 polymer ?
#
loop_
_entity_poly.entity_id
_entity_poly.type
_entity_poly.pdbx_seq_one_letter_code
_entity_poly.pdbx_strand_id
1 'polypeptide(L)'
;MSLIYGECGCKAKSAARLYRERFPEGPHPTRQTILKVVKHLRGTGCVTRRPRVRRPRNVGRKVQPEDVLAYALVHPQSSTKMTSENCGIS
;
A
#
# COMPACT_ATOMS: atom_id res chain seq x y z
N MET A 1 -2.89 -9.27 17.44
CA MET A 1 -1.64 -8.62 17.89
C MET A 1 -1.83 -7.66 19.07
N SER A 2 -2.70 -6.65 18.99
CA SER A 2 -2.91 -5.70 20.10
C SER A 2 -3.59 -6.31 21.34
N LEU A 3 -4.54 -7.23 21.16
CA LEU A 3 -5.18 -7.95 22.28
C LEU A 3 -4.15 -8.75 23.08
N ILE A 4 -3.32 -9.55 22.39
CA ILE A 4 -2.22 -10.33 22.98
C ILE A 4 -1.21 -9.45 23.72
N TYR A 5 -0.93 -8.25 23.22
CA TYR A 5 -0.06 -7.29 23.91
C TYR A 5 -0.68 -6.76 25.21
N GLY A 6 -1.99 -6.51 25.23
CA GLY A 6 -2.75 -6.12 26.42
C GLY A 6 -2.79 -7.24 27.47
N GLU A 7 -3.11 -8.46 27.05
CA GLU A 7 -3.12 -9.66 27.90
C GLU A 7 -1.76 -9.91 28.57
N CYS A 8 -0.67 -9.59 27.88
CA CYS A 8 0.68 -9.68 28.42
C CYS A 8 1.09 -8.49 29.31
N GLY A 9 0.15 -7.65 29.75
CA GLY A 9 0.43 -6.48 30.59
C GLY A 9 1.36 -5.47 29.91
N CYS A 10 1.17 -5.26 28.60
CA CYS A 10 2.01 -4.39 27.77
C CYS A 10 3.50 -4.84 27.67
N LYS A 11 3.80 -6.11 27.96
CA LYS A 11 5.15 -6.69 27.79
C LYS A 11 5.31 -7.30 26.40
N ALA A 12 6.05 -6.62 25.53
CA ALA A 12 6.21 -7.03 24.13
C ALA A 12 6.94 -8.38 23.94
N LYS A 13 7.87 -8.75 24.84
CA LYS A 13 8.55 -10.06 24.79
C LYS A 13 7.59 -11.20 25.10
N SER A 14 6.82 -11.07 26.17
CA SER A 14 5.79 -12.04 26.55
C SER A 14 4.72 -12.16 25.47
N ALA A 15 4.32 -11.03 24.86
CA ALA A 15 3.37 -11.02 23.75
C ALA A 15 3.90 -11.75 22.51
N ALA A 16 5.18 -11.62 22.18
CA ALA A 16 5.79 -12.38 21.08
C ALA A 16 5.80 -13.88 21.36
N ARG A 17 6.11 -14.29 22.60
CA ARG A 17 6.09 -15.70 23.01
C ARG A 17 4.67 -16.26 22.95
N LEU A 18 3.71 -15.57 23.55
CA LEU A 18 2.30 -15.97 23.57
C LEU A 18 1.71 -16.02 22.16
N TYR A 19 2.13 -15.11 21.26
CA TYR A 19 1.72 -15.16 19.86
C TYR A 19 2.19 -16.44 19.17
N ARG A 20 3.45 -16.84 19.37
CA ARG A 20 4.01 -18.08 18.81
C ARG A 20 3.34 -19.33 19.39
N GLU A 21 2.98 -19.32 20.67
CA GLU A 21 2.25 -20.42 21.31
C GLU A 21 0.83 -20.58 20.73
N ARG A 22 0.13 -19.46 20.47
CA ARG A 22 -1.24 -19.47 19.92
C ARG A 22 -1.31 -19.71 18.41
N PHE A 23 -0.30 -19.27 17.68
CA PHE A 23 -0.19 -19.38 16.23
C PHE A 23 1.16 -20.01 15.90
N PRO A 24 1.26 -21.35 15.97
CA PRO A 24 2.52 -22.05 15.70
C PRO A 24 2.91 -21.99 14.22
N GLU A 25 1.94 -21.81 13.34
CA GLU A 25 2.12 -21.73 11.89
C GLU A 25 2.31 -20.28 11.42
N GLY A 26 3.30 -20.09 10.56
CA GLY A 26 3.54 -18.82 9.87
C GLY A 26 4.52 -17.86 10.54
N PRO A 27 4.59 -16.60 10.06
CA PRO A 27 5.60 -15.65 10.51
C PRO A 27 5.35 -15.16 11.95
N HIS A 28 6.38 -15.25 12.80
CA HIS A 28 6.30 -14.77 14.17
C HIS A 28 6.77 -13.31 14.29
N PRO A 29 5.94 -12.42 14.88
CA PRO A 29 6.30 -11.03 15.07
C PRO A 29 7.43 -10.89 16.09
N THR A 30 8.43 -10.09 15.77
CA THR A 30 9.47 -9.72 16.73
C THR A 30 8.95 -8.70 17.75
N ARG A 31 9.64 -8.57 18.89
CA ARG A 31 9.39 -7.51 19.89
C ARG A 31 9.27 -6.12 19.24
N GLN A 32 10.16 -5.80 18.29
CA GLN A 32 10.17 -4.51 17.61
C GLN A 32 8.91 -4.31 16.75
N THR A 33 8.45 -5.35 16.08
CA THR A 33 7.23 -5.31 15.25
C THR A 33 6.00 -5.02 16.11
N ILE A 34 5.88 -5.69 17.25
CA ILE A 34 4.79 -5.46 18.21
C ILE A 34 4.81 -4.00 18.70
N LEU A 35 5.98 -3.49 19.10
CA LEU A 35 6.09 -2.10 19.56
C LEU A 35 5.76 -1.09 18.45
N LYS A 36 6.18 -1.34 17.20
CA LYS A 36 5.82 -0.50 16.06
C LYS A 36 4.31 -0.48 15.83
N VAL A 37 3.66 -1.64 15.87
CA VAL A 37 2.21 -1.77 15.73
C VAL A 37 1.48 -1.02 16.85
N VAL A 38 1.90 -1.17 18.10
CA VAL A 38 1.31 -0.45 19.24
C VAL A 38 1.50 1.05 19.11
N LYS A 39 2.69 1.50 18.72
CA LYS A 39 2.97 2.93 18.49
C LYS A 39 2.08 3.50 17.40
N HIS A 40 1.94 2.79 16.28
CA HIS A 40 1.06 3.19 15.18
C HIS A 40 -0.41 3.21 15.63
N LEU A 41 -0.88 2.19 16.32
CA LEU A 41 -2.25 2.12 16.80
C LEU A 41 -2.59 3.28 17.73
N ARG A 42 -1.68 3.65 18.64
CA ARG A 42 -1.86 4.82 19.53
C ARG A 42 -1.85 6.15 18.77
N GLY A 43 -1.04 6.26 17.72
CA GLY A 43 -0.92 7.50 16.95
C GLY A 43 -2.03 7.71 15.92
N THR A 44 -2.45 6.65 15.22
CA THR A 44 -3.38 6.74 14.08
C THR A 44 -4.67 5.95 14.25
N GLY A 45 -4.85 5.19 15.34
CA GLY A 45 -6.03 4.34 15.55
C GLY A 45 -6.13 3.15 14.60
N CYS A 46 -5.09 2.89 13.79
CA CYS A 46 -5.12 1.88 12.74
C CYS A 46 -3.79 1.12 12.67
N VAL A 47 -3.87 -0.20 12.49
CA VAL A 47 -2.69 -1.08 12.32
C VAL A 47 -2.25 -1.16 10.86
N THR A 48 -3.18 -1.03 9.92
CA THR A 48 -2.84 -1.00 8.49
C THR A 48 -2.35 0.39 8.11
N ARG A 49 -1.31 0.45 7.29
CA ARG A 49 -0.94 1.71 6.65
C ARG A 49 -2.04 2.03 5.64
N ARG A 50 -2.65 3.22 5.75
CA ARG A 50 -3.43 3.75 4.62
C ARG A 50 -2.50 3.71 3.40
N PRO A 51 -2.95 3.19 2.23
CA PRO A 51 -2.16 3.27 1.01
C PRO A 51 -1.69 4.70 0.86
N ARG A 52 -0.39 4.91 0.65
CA ARG A 52 0.09 6.23 0.25
C ARG A 52 -0.56 6.47 -1.10
N VAL A 53 -1.68 7.20 -1.11
CA VAL A 53 -2.30 7.67 -2.33
C VAL A 53 -1.26 8.59 -2.94
N ARG A 54 -0.48 8.04 -3.87
CA ARG A 54 0.44 8.84 -4.67
C ARG A 54 -0.49 9.82 -5.37
N ARG A 55 -0.31 11.13 -5.15
CA ARG A 55 -1.08 12.12 -5.90
C ARG A 55 -0.94 11.74 -7.37
N PRO A 56 -2.05 11.63 -8.13
CA PRO A 56 -1.96 11.48 -9.56
C PRO A 56 -1.01 12.57 -10.06
N ARG A 57 0.01 12.19 -10.84
CA ARG A 57 0.75 13.20 -11.60
C ARG A 57 -0.32 13.88 -12.47
N ASN A 58 -0.35 15.21 -12.46
CA ASN A 58 -1.16 15.94 -13.42
C ASN A 58 -0.64 15.55 -14.81
N VAL A 59 -1.23 14.52 -15.43
CA VAL A 59 -1.08 14.29 -16.86
C VAL A 59 -1.63 15.53 -17.51
N GLY A 60 -0.75 16.26 -18.20
CA GLY A 60 -1.15 17.43 -18.97
C GLY A 60 -2.29 17.04 -19.90
N ARG A 61 -3.36 17.84 -19.91
CA ARG A 61 -4.61 17.60 -20.64
C ARG A 61 -5.41 16.37 -20.16
N LYS A 62 -6.69 16.59 -19.81
CA LYS A 62 -7.67 15.51 -19.63
C LYS A 62 -7.98 14.91 -20.99
N VAL A 63 -7.12 14.01 -21.46
CA VAL A 63 -7.39 13.21 -22.65
C VAL A 63 -8.40 12.15 -22.24
N GLN A 64 -9.51 12.09 -22.96
CA GLN A 64 -10.49 11.03 -22.75
C GLN A 64 -9.88 9.73 -23.30
N PRO A 65 -10.00 8.59 -22.59
CA PRO A 65 -9.42 7.33 -23.04
C PRO A 65 -9.91 6.93 -24.45
N GLU A 66 -11.08 7.40 -24.84
CA GLU A 66 -11.65 7.24 -26.18
C GLU A 66 -10.80 7.93 -27.26
N ASP A 67 -10.22 9.09 -26.98
CA ASP A 67 -9.37 9.83 -27.94
C ASP A 67 -8.06 9.08 -28.21
N VAL A 68 -7.47 8.47 -27.18
CA VAL A 68 -6.27 7.65 -27.29
C VAL A 68 -6.55 6.39 -28.10
N LEU A 69 -7.71 5.76 -27.84
CA LEU A 69 -8.14 4.57 -28.56
C LEU A 69 -8.41 4.87 -30.03
N ALA A 70 -9.10 5.98 -30.33
CA ALA A 70 -9.36 6.42 -31.70
C ALA A 70 -8.04 6.64 -32.47
N TYR A 71 -7.06 7.31 -31.86
CA TYR A 71 -5.75 7.52 -32.47
C TYR A 71 -5.00 6.20 -32.72
N ALA A 72 -4.98 5.29 -31.75
CA ALA A 72 -4.31 3.99 -31.89
C ALA A 72 -4.94 3.11 -32.99
N LEU A 73 -6.26 3.19 -33.17
CA LEU A 73 -6.97 2.48 -34.24
C LEU A 73 -6.65 3.04 -35.63
N VAL A 74 -6.48 4.36 -35.76
CA VAL A 74 -6.08 5.01 -37.01
C VAL A 74 -4.59 4.77 -37.30
N HIS A 75 -3.76 4.62 -36.26
CA HIS A 75 -2.31 4.47 -36.38
C HIS A 75 -1.79 3.22 -35.62
N PRO A 76 -2.09 1.99 -36.08
CA PRO A 76 -1.80 0.75 -35.36
C PRO A 76 -0.29 0.45 -35.22
N GLN A 77 0.55 1.08 -36.05
CA GLN A 77 2.01 0.94 -35.99
C GLN A 77 2.69 2.10 -35.23
N SER A 78 1.93 3.07 -34.74
CA SER A 78 2.50 4.18 -33.97
C SER A 78 3.09 3.67 -32.66
N SER A 79 4.26 4.18 -32.30
CA SER A 79 4.87 3.84 -31.01
C SER A 79 4.12 4.54 -29.88
N THR A 80 4.20 4.00 -28.66
CA THR A 80 3.60 4.62 -27.48
C THR A 80 4.08 6.06 -27.25
N LYS A 81 5.31 6.38 -27.68
CA LYS A 81 5.86 7.75 -27.66
C LYS A 81 5.15 8.68 -28.64
N MET A 82 4.89 8.21 -29.86
CA MET A 82 4.11 8.97 -30.83
C MET A 82 2.67 9.15 -30.34
N THR A 83 2.06 8.13 -29.74
CA THR A 83 0.73 8.23 -29.14
C THR A 83 0.71 9.25 -28.00
N SER A 84 1.72 9.27 -27.12
CA SER A 84 1.78 10.22 -26.01
C SER A 84 1.97 11.66 -26.48
N GLU A 85 2.84 11.90 -27.46
CA GLU A 85 3.07 13.22 -28.05
C GLU A 85 1.82 13.74 -28.78
N ASN A 86 1.14 12.90 -29.57
CA ASN A 86 -0.05 13.30 -30.32
C ASN A 86 -1.29 13.46 -29.44
N CYS A 87 -1.41 12.67 -28.37
CA CYS A 87 -2.53 12.80 -27.44
C CYS A 87 -2.29 13.88 -26.37
N GLY A 88 -1.05 14.35 -26.19
CA GLY A 88 -0.67 15.31 -25.15
C GLY A 88 -0.48 14.67 -23.77
N ILE A 89 -0.22 13.37 -23.72
CA ILE A 89 0.06 12.60 -22.50
C ILE A 89 1.57 12.66 -22.26
N SER A 90 1.98 12.93 -21.01
CA SER A 90 3.40 13.04 -20.63
C SER A 90 3.87 11.92 -19.71
#